data_AF-A0A353DUH1-F1
#
_entry.id   AF-A0A353DUH1-F1
#
_cell.length_a   1.000
_cell.length_b   1.000
_cell.length_c   1.000
_cell.angle_alpha   90.00
_cell.angle_beta   90.00
_cell.angle_gamma   90.00
#
_symmetry.space_group_name_H-M   'P 1'
#
loop_
_entity.id
_entity.type
_entity.pdbx_description
1 polymer ?
#
loop_
_entity_poly.entity_id
_entity_poly.type
_entity_poly.pdbx_seq_one_letter_code
_entity_poly.pdbx_strand_id
1 'polypeptide(L)'
;MYLFPGQGSQSKGMGEGLFERFPHITEEASDILGYDIQALCLEDPDEKLGQTQYTQPALFTVSALSYLAALETSGEKPAMTAGHSLGEYNALFAANAFDFATGLRLVQKRGALMAEAKGGGMAAVIGLTHDQVAQVLDAAGQGQVGLANLNAPTQIVVSGAQEMIPALQDAFKEAGAKRYIPLKVSGAFHSPLM
;
A
#
# COMPACT_ATOMS: atom_id res chain seq x y z
N MET A 1 9.51 -16.94 6.80
CA MET A 1 9.57 -15.54 6.33
C MET A 1 8.22 -14.92 6.58
N TYR A 2 8.16 -13.67 7.04
CA TYR A 2 6.91 -12.91 7.12
C TYR A 2 6.84 -11.87 5.99
N LEU A 3 5.64 -11.68 5.45
CA LEU A 3 5.35 -10.75 4.37
C LEU A 3 4.27 -9.79 4.82
N PHE A 4 4.55 -8.49 4.72
CA PHE A 4 3.64 -7.43 5.15
C PHE A 4 2.96 -6.78 3.94
N PRO A 5 1.62 -6.67 3.95
CA PRO A 5 0.89 -6.13 2.82
C PRO A 5 1.01 -4.60 2.74
N GLY A 6 0.65 -4.05 1.58
CA GLY A 6 0.64 -2.62 1.30
C GLY A 6 -0.76 -2.09 0.99
N GLN A 7 -0.81 -0.85 0.49
CA GLN A 7 -2.06 -0.20 0.10
C GLN A 7 -2.85 -1.03 -0.92
N GLY A 8 -4.17 -1.11 -0.72
CA GLY A 8 -5.09 -1.93 -1.51
C GLY A 8 -5.56 -3.19 -0.79
N SER A 9 -4.90 -3.60 0.30
CA SER A 9 -5.32 -4.74 1.12
C SER A 9 -6.16 -4.35 2.35
N GLN A 10 -6.35 -3.06 2.62
CA GLN A 10 -7.15 -2.61 3.75
C GLN A 10 -8.63 -2.91 3.54
N SER A 11 -9.33 -3.22 4.62
CA SER A 11 -10.77 -3.46 4.62
C SER A 11 -11.36 -3.08 5.98
N LYS A 12 -12.58 -2.54 5.98
CA LYS A 12 -13.35 -2.34 7.21
C LYS A 12 -13.44 -3.65 8.01
N GLY A 13 -13.19 -3.58 9.32
CA GLY A 13 -13.10 -4.75 10.21
C GLY A 13 -11.69 -5.31 10.37
N MET A 14 -10.68 -4.76 9.68
CA MET A 14 -9.30 -5.23 9.84
C MET A 14 -8.79 -4.97 11.26
N GLY A 15 -8.10 -5.96 11.83
CA GLY A 15 -7.55 -5.87 13.19
C GLY A 15 -8.54 -6.17 14.31
N GLU A 16 -9.72 -6.73 14.00
CA GLU A 16 -10.67 -7.22 15.01
C GLU A 16 -9.98 -8.15 16.03
N GLY A 17 -10.15 -7.87 17.32
CA GLY A 17 -9.54 -8.59 18.42
C GLY A 17 -8.06 -8.26 18.68
N LEU A 18 -7.36 -7.59 17.75
CA LEU A 18 -5.97 -7.19 17.95
C LEU A 18 -5.87 -5.90 18.77
N PHE A 19 -6.77 -4.95 18.57
CA PHE A 19 -6.75 -3.68 19.29
C PHE A 19 -6.97 -3.88 20.79
N GLU A 20 -7.91 -4.77 21.16
CA GLU A 20 -8.18 -5.16 22.55
C GLU A 20 -7.06 -6.00 23.15
N ARG A 21 -6.35 -6.77 22.33
CA ARG A 21 -5.19 -7.58 22.77
C ARG A 21 -3.98 -6.70 23.08
N PHE A 22 -3.81 -5.58 22.37
CA PHE A 22 -2.68 -4.67 22.53
C PHE A 22 -3.12 -3.24 22.88
N PRO A 23 -3.84 -3.04 24.00
CA PRO A 23 -4.51 -1.77 24.30
C PRO A 23 -3.53 -0.59 24.40
N HIS A 24 -2.34 -0.81 24.97
CA HIS A 24 -1.33 0.24 25.09
C HIS A 24 -0.78 0.71 23.74
N ILE A 25 -0.60 -0.19 22.77
CA ILE A 25 -0.11 0.16 21.43
C ILE A 25 -1.24 0.85 20.64
N THR A 26 -2.48 0.42 20.83
CA THR A 26 -3.67 1.06 20.24
C THR A 26 -3.87 2.49 20.74
N GLU A 27 -3.69 2.71 22.05
CA GLU A 27 -3.77 4.03 22.69
C GLU A 27 -2.64 4.94 22.18
N GLU A 28 -1.39 4.46 22.22
CA GLU A 28 -0.23 5.20 21.69
C GLU A 28 -0.41 5.56 20.20
N ALA A 29 -0.95 4.65 19.41
CA ALA A 29 -1.25 4.91 18.00
C ALA A 29 -2.29 6.02 17.84
N SER A 30 -3.37 5.97 18.61
CA SER A 30 -4.42 7.00 18.57
C SER A 30 -3.90 8.37 18.99
N ASP A 31 -3.05 8.43 20.02
CA ASP A 31 -2.42 9.65 20.50
C ASP A 31 -1.48 10.28 19.45
N ILE A 32 -0.66 9.45 18.79
CA ILE A 32 0.24 9.91 17.72
C ILE A 32 -0.56 10.42 16.51
N LEU A 33 -1.65 9.74 16.18
CA LEU A 33 -2.45 10.03 15.00
C LEU A 33 -3.44 11.18 15.20
N GLY A 34 -3.85 11.44 16.44
CA GLY A 34 -4.85 12.43 16.81
C GLY A 34 -6.28 11.99 16.48
N TYR A 35 -6.52 10.69 16.28
CA TYR A 35 -7.83 10.10 16.03
C TYR A 35 -7.84 8.63 16.47
N ASP A 36 -9.05 8.09 16.69
CA ASP A 36 -9.23 6.70 17.09
C ASP A 36 -8.88 5.74 15.93
N ILE A 37 -7.73 5.07 16.07
CA ILE A 37 -7.25 4.12 15.05
C ILE A 37 -8.11 2.85 14.98
N GLN A 38 -8.69 2.44 16.11
CA GLN A 38 -9.54 1.26 16.18
C GLN A 38 -10.86 1.54 15.47
N ALA A 39 -11.52 2.65 15.76
CA ALA A 39 -12.76 3.05 15.09
C ALA A 39 -12.55 3.21 13.57
N LEU A 40 -11.43 3.81 13.14
CA LEU A 40 -11.09 3.90 11.73
C LEU A 40 -11.00 2.52 11.07
N CYS A 41 -10.35 1.55 11.71
CA CYS A 41 -10.11 0.23 11.11
C CYS A 41 -11.36 -0.67 11.16
N LEU A 42 -12.11 -0.65 12.26
CA LEU A 42 -13.25 -1.55 12.48
C LEU A 42 -14.55 -1.01 11.89
N GLU A 43 -14.77 0.30 11.99
CA GLU A 43 -16.05 0.92 11.67
C GLU A 43 -15.99 1.81 10.42
N ASP A 44 -14.86 2.47 10.18
CA ASP A 44 -14.65 3.45 9.11
C ASP A 44 -15.82 4.45 8.98
N PRO A 45 -16.20 5.16 10.07
CA PRO A 45 -17.46 5.90 10.13
C PRO A 45 -17.56 7.06 9.13
N ASP A 46 -16.40 7.62 8.74
CA ASP A 46 -16.29 8.75 7.82
C ASP A 46 -15.81 8.33 6.41
N GLU A 47 -15.77 7.02 6.10
CA GLU A 47 -15.26 6.47 4.83
C GLU A 47 -13.83 6.97 4.49
N LYS A 48 -12.97 7.05 5.50
CA LYS A 48 -11.60 7.59 5.40
C LYS A 48 -10.58 6.50 5.13
N LEU A 49 -10.86 5.23 5.46
CA LEU A 49 -9.89 4.13 5.38
C LEU A 49 -9.31 3.94 3.96
N GLY A 50 -10.04 4.33 2.92
CA GLY A 50 -9.59 4.29 1.52
C GLY A 50 -8.67 5.44 1.09
N GLN A 51 -8.50 6.49 1.91
CA GLN A 51 -7.68 7.65 1.60
C GLN A 51 -6.25 7.43 2.13
N THR A 52 -5.24 7.58 1.27
CA THR A 52 -3.87 7.09 1.54
C THR A 52 -3.26 7.58 2.86
N GLN A 53 -3.57 8.81 3.29
CA GLN A 53 -3.10 9.38 4.54
C GLN A 53 -3.65 8.68 5.80
N TYR A 54 -4.80 8.01 5.69
CA TYR A 54 -5.39 7.17 6.73
C TYR A 54 -5.10 5.68 6.49
N THR A 55 -5.10 5.24 5.23
CA THR A 55 -4.81 3.85 4.84
C THR A 55 -3.44 3.40 5.33
N GLN A 56 -2.42 4.24 5.18
CA GLN A 56 -1.06 3.85 5.50
C GLN A 56 -0.84 3.63 7.01
N PRO A 57 -1.23 4.57 7.91
CA PRO A 57 -1.22 4.31 9.35
C PRO A 57 -2.03 3.09 9.76
N ALA A 58 -3.25 2.92 9.22
CA ALA A 58 -4.10 1.78 9.53
C ALA A 58 -3.43 0.44 9.20
N LEU A 59 -2.86 0.30 7.99
CA LEU A 59 -2.14 -0.89 7.58
C LEU A 59 -0.89 -1.14 8.42
N PHE A 60 -0.14 -0.09 8.76
CA PHE A 60 1.04 -0.22 9.60
C PHE A 60 0.67 -0.72 10.99
N THR A 61 -0.32 -0.11 11.63
CA THR A 61 -0.78 -0.49 12.97
C THR A 61 -1.27 -1.94 12.97
N VAL A 62 -2.22 -2.31 12.11
CA VAL A 62 -2.77 -3.67 12.09
C VAL A 62 -1.72 -4.72 11.74
N SER A 63 -0.79 -4.43 10.83
CA SER A 63 0.30 -5.34 10.49
C SER A 63 1.29 -5.52 11.65
N ALA A 64 1.57 -4.45 12.40
CA ALA A 64 2.41 -4.52 13.60
C ALA A 64 1.73 -5.33 14.70
N LEU A 65 0.45 -5.10 14.98
CA LEU A 65 -0.30 -5.89 15.97
C LEU A 65 -0.40 -7.37 15.57
N SER A 66 -0.64 -7.64 14.30
CA SER A 66 -0.69 -9.01 13.75
C SER A 66 0.65 -9.72 13.92
N TYR A 67 1.76 -9.01 13.69
CA TYR A 67 3.11 -9.53 13.92
C TYR A 67 3.35 -9.87 15.40
N LEU A 68 2.98 -8.96 16.31
CA LEU A 68 3.15 -9.18 17.75
C LEU A 68 2.31 -10.38 18.22
N ALA A 69 1.06 -10.50 17.78
CA ALA A 69 0.22 -11.66 18.07
C ALA A 69 0.84 -12.97 17.56
N ALA A 70 1.45 -12.95 16.37
CA ALA A 70 2.13 -14.11 15.81
C ALA A 70 3.37 -14.50 16.62
N LEU A 71 4.14 -13.52 17.12
CA LEU A 71 5.28 -13.78 18.01
C LEU A 71 4.84 -14.36 19.35
N GLU A 72 3.79 -13.83 19.98
CA GLU A 72 3.27 -14.37 21.24
C GLU A 72 2.80 -15.82 21.11
N THR A 73 2.27 -16.17 19.93
CA THR A 73 1.73 -17.52 19.67
C THR A 73 2.83 -18.52 19.29
N SER A 74 3.81 -18.10 18.49
CA SER A 74 4.87 -18.99 17.99
C SER A 74 6.11 -19.06 18.88
N GLY A 75 6.40 -17.99 19.62
CA GLY A 75 7.63 -17.84 20.40
C GLY A 75 8.89 -17.61 19.55
N GLU A 76 8.79 -17.58 18.22
CA GLU A 76 9.94 -17.52 17.32
C GLU A 76 9.89 -16.31 16.38
N LYS A 77 11.03 -15.66 16.19
CA LYS A 77 11.18 -14.59 15.20
C LYS A 77 11.38 -15.17 13.80
N PRO A 78 10.81 -14.56 12.74
CA PRO A 78 11.03 -15.02 11.38
C PRO A 78 12.49 -14.81 10.97
N ALA A 79 13.08 -15.78 10.25
CA ALA A 79 14.44 -15.63 9.71
C ALA A 79 14.58 -14.52 8.65
N MET A 80 13.47 -14.12 8.02
CA MET A 80 13.43 -13.08 6.99
C MET A 80 12.07 -12.36 7.02
N THR A 81 12.10 -11.08 6.67
CA THR A 81 10.91 -10.22 6.53
C THR A 81 11.00 -9.44 5.23
N ALA A 82 9.86 -9.24 4.57
CA ALA A 82 9.73 -8.26 3.49
C ALA A 82 8.35 -7.63 3.52
N GLY A 83 8.19 -6.51 2.84
CA GLY A 83 6.91 -5.84 2.78
C GLY A 83 6.69 -5.14 1.45
N HIS A 84 5.43 -4.99 1.08
CA HIS A 84 5.05 -4.37 -0.18
C HIS A 84 4.81 -2.86 0.04
N SER A 85 5.70 -2.01 -0.48
CA SER A 85 5.59 -0.55 -0.38
C SER A 85 5.45 -0.09 1.08
N LEU A 86 4.24 0.19 1.55
CA LEU A 86 3.96 0.51 2.95
C LEU A 86 4.42 -0.62 3.89
N GLY A 87 4.19 -1.87 3.52
CA GLY A 87 4.57 -3.02 4.36
C GLY A 87 6.06 -3.09 4.67
N GLU A 88 6.92 -2.42 3.90
CA GLU A 88 8.37 -2.36 4.18
C GLU A 88 8.65 -1.72 5.56
N TYR A 89 7.84 -0.75 5.99
CA TYR A 89 7.94 -0.17 7.33
C TYR A 89 7.66 -1.19 8.42
N ASN A 90 6.72 -2.12 8.20
CA ASN A 90 6.49 -3.23 9.12
C ASN A 90 7.61 -4.27 9.10
N ALA A 91 8.23 -4.51 7.93
CA ALA A 91 9.41 -5.37 7.85
C ALA A 91 10.59 -4.77 8.63
N LEU A 92 10.81 -3.47 8.53
CA LEU A 92 11.84 -2.73 9.30
C LEU A 92 11.53 -2.73 10.81
N PHE A 93 10.27 -2.54 11.19
CA PHE A 93 9.82 -2.69 12.58
C PHE A 93 10.10 -4.11 13.12
N ALA A 94 9.71 -5.15 12.38
CA ALA A 94 9.96 -6.55 12.75
C ALA A 94 11.47 -6.88 12.84
N ALA A 95 12.30 -6.20 12.04
CA ALA A 95 13.75 -6.27 12.10
C ALA A 95 14.37 -5.45 13.25
N ASN A 96 13.57 -4.73 14.04
CA ASN A 96 14.00 -3.84 15.12
C ASN A 96 14.86 -2.66 14.64
N ALA A 97 14.66 -2.19 13.41
CA ALA A 97 15.33 -0.98 12.90
C ALA A 97 14.84 0.30 13.61
N PHE A 98 13.60 0.28 14.09
CA PHE A 98 12.98 1.33 14.90
C PHE A 98 11.85 0.73 15.75
N ASP A 99 11.39 1.48 16.76
CA ASP A 99 10.22 1.13 17.55
C ASP A 99 8.89 1.44 16.83
N PHE A 100 7.78 0.99 17.41
CA PHE A 100 6.45 1.16 16.85
C PHE A 100 6.10 2.64 16.62
N ALA A 101 6.29 3.48 17.63
CA ALA A 101 5.96 4.90 17.59
C ALA A 101 6.72 5.65 16.49
N THR A 102 8.02 5.37 16.35
CA THR A 102 8.86 5.93 15.28
C THR A 102 8.35 5.49 13.91
N GLY A 103 8.08 4.19 13.74
CA GLY A 103 7.52 3.65 12.50
C GLY A 103 6.18 4.30 12.12
N LEU A 104 5.29 4.46 13.10
CA LEU A 104 3.98 5.06 12.89
C LEU A 104 4.08 6.54 12.48
N ARG A 105 4.95 7.33 13.12
CA ARG A 105 5.19 8.74 12.76
C ARG A 105 5.74 8.88 11.34
N LEU A 106 6.67 8.01 10.94
CA LEU A 106 7.20 7.98 9.57
C LEU A 106 6.10 7.68 8.57
N VAL A 107 5.28 6.66 8.85
CA VAL A 107 4.17 6.25 7.98
C VAL A 107 3.07 7.32 7.91
N GLN A 108 2.74 7.99 9.01
CA GLN A 108 1.81 9.12 9.05
C GLN A 108 2.30 10.24 8.13
N LYS A 109 3.57 10.64 8.25
CA LYS A 109 4.15 11.69 7.40
C LYS A 109 4.20 11.27 5.94
N ARG A 110 4.56 10.01 5.64
CA ARG A 110 4.56 9.46 4.28
C ARG A 110 3.15 9.48 3.67
N GLY A 111 2.15 9.01 4.41
CA GLY A 111 0.75 9.03 3.99
C GLY A 111 0.26 10.44 3.66
N ALA A 112 0.57 11.42 4.50
CA ALA A 112 0.22 12.82 4.27
C ALA A 112 0.87 13.37 2.99
N LEU A 113 2.20 13.20 2.82
CA LEU A 113 2.92 13.67 1.63
C LEU A 113 2.41 12.99 0.34
N MET A 114 2.13 11.69 0.39
CA MET A 114 1.57 10.98 -0.77
C MET A 114 0.14 11.42 -1.11
N ALA A 115 -0.66 11.83 -0.13
CA ALA A 115 -2.00 12.38 -0.37
C ALA A 115 -1.95 13.77 -1.05
N GLU A 116 -0.87 14.52 -0.87
CA GLU A 116 -0.64 15.82 -1.52
C GLU A 116 -0.35 15.66 -3.03
N ALA A 117 0.21 14.53 -3.47
CA ALA A 117 0.45 14.26 -4.89
C ALA A 117 -0.87 14.28 -5.69
N LYS A 118 -0.89 15.13 -6.73
CA LYS A 118 -2.02 15.33 -7.67
C LYS A 118 -1.57 15.11 -9.11
N GLY A 119 -2.53 15.01 -10.02
CA GLY A 119 -2.29 14.96 -11.47
C GLY A 119 -1.71 13.64 -11.97
N GLY A 120 -1.70 12.61 -11.14
CA GLY A 120 -1.25 11.27 -11.50
C GLY A 120 -2.33 10.22 -11.28
N GLY A 121 -2.14 9.06 -11.90
CA GLY A 121 -2.98 7.89 -11.73
C GLY A 121 -2.18 6.60 -11.79
N MET A 122 -2.86 5.49 -11.52
CA MET A 122 -2.28 4.15 -11.60
C MET A 122 -3.29 3.15 -12.18
N ALA A 123 -2.80 2.09 -12.81
CA ALA A 123 -3.63 0.97 -13.23
C ALA A 123 -2.92 -0.37 -13.03
N ALA A 124 -3.68 -1.37 -12.60
CA ALA A 124 -3.23 -2.75 -12.57
C ALA A 124 -3.48 -3.42 -13.92
N VAL A 125 -2.43 -4.00 -14.49
CA VAL A 125 -2.42 -4.76 -15.74
C VAL A 125 -2.24 -6.24 -15.39
N ILE A 126 -3.19 -7.07 -15.80
CA ILE A 126 -3.20 -8.51 -15.52
C ILE A 126 -3.15 -9.29 -16.83
N GLY A 127 -2.24 -10.25 -16.92
CA GLY A 127 -2.13 -11.20 -18.02
C GLY A 127 -0.99 -10.92 -19.01
N LEU A 128 -0.20 -9.86 -18.81
CA LEU A 128 0.95 -9.51 -19.65
C LEU A 128 2.24 -9.54 -18.84
N THR A 129 3.34 -9.95 -19.50
CA THR A 129 4.68 -9.93 -18.91
C THR A 129 5.26 -8.51 -18.85
N HIS A 130 6.36 -8.37 -18.12
CA HIS A 130 7.14 -7.12 -18.06
C HIS A 130 7.43 -6.56 -19.46
N ASP A 131 7.97 -7.38 -20.34
CA ASP A 131 8.41 -6.94 -21.67
C ASP A 131 7.22 -6.54 -22.56
N GLN A 132 6.10 -7.26 -22.45
CA GLN A 132 4.87 -6.91 -23.17
C GLN A 132 4.31 -5.57 -22.67
N VAL A 133 4.30 -5.34 -21.35
CA VAL A 133 3.88 -4.05 -20.79
C VAL A 133 4.79 -2.92 -21.25
N ALA A 134 6.11 -3.13 -21.20
CA ALA A 134 7.09 -2.15 -21.67
C ALA A 134 6.88 -1.78 -23.14
N GLN A 135 6.65 -2.78 -24.01
CA GLN A 135 6.35 -2.55 -25.45
C GLN A 135 5.10 -1.69 -25.66
N VAL A 136 4.03 -1.93 -24.90
CA VAL A 136 2.81 -1.11 -24.97
C VAL A 136 3.10 0.34 -24.54
N LEU A 137 3.86 0.53 -23.46
CA LEU A 137 4.21 1.87 -22.97
C LEU A 137 5.12 2.63 -23.96
N ASP A 138 6.10 1.96 -24.56
CA ASP A 138 6.98 2.55 -25.57
C ASP A 138 6.20 3.02 -26.80
N ALA A 139 5.21 2.23 -27.25
CA ALA A 139 4.37 2.58 -28.39
C ALA A 139 3.41 3.75 -28.10
N ALA A 140 3.01 3.95 -26.84
CA ALA A 140 2.02 4.95 -26.44
C ALA A 140 2.59 6.38 -26.23
N GLY A 141 3.91 6.56 -26.33
CA GLY A 141 4.58 7.83 -26.12
C GLY A 141 5.35 7.85 -24.80
N GLN A 142 6.68 7.94 -24.91
CA GLN A 142 7.60 7.85 -23.79
C GLN A 142 7.53 9.08 -22.87
N GLY A 143 7.57 8.84 -21.55
CA GLY A 143 7.97 9.85 -20.56
C GLY A 143 6.91 10.25 -19.53
N GLN A 144 5.65 9.85 -19.69
CA GLN A 144 4.58 10.22 -18.74
C GLN A 144 4.00 9.04 -17.95
N VAL A 145 4.23 7.80 -18.37
CA VAL A 145 3.76 6.58 -17.70
C VAL A 145 4.90 5.58 -17.62
N GLY A 146 5.09 4.97 -16.45
CA GLY A 146 6.11 3.97 -16.18
C GLY A 146 5.59 2.79 -15.37
N LEU A 147 6.47 1.81 -15.21
CA LEU A 147 6.23 0.64 -14.35
C LEU A 147 6.33 1.05 -12.89
N ALA A 148 5.27 0.83 -12.11
CA ALA A 148 5.21 1.12 -10.68
C ALA A 148 5.50 -0.10 -9.83
N ASN A 149 4.89 -1.25 -10.16
CA ASN A 149 5.06 -2.48 -9.40
C ASN A 149 5.14 -3.71 -10.32
N LEU A 150 6.11 -4.59 -10.05
CA LEU A 150 6.23 -5.91 -10.65
C LEU A 150 5.78 -6.95 -9.62
N ASN A 151 4.46 -7.14 -9.48
CA ASN A 151 3.89 -7.92 -8.38
C ASN A 151 3.99 -9.44 -8.62
N ALA A 152 3.85 -9.86 -9.87
CA ALA A 152 3.99 -11.24 -10.31
C ALA A 152 4.40 -11.26 -11.80
N PRO A 153 4.82 -12.41 -12.37
CA PRO A 153 5.23 -12.49 -13.78
C PRO A 153 4.22 -11.93 -14.78
N THR A 154 2.93 -11.93 -14.43
CA THR A 154 1.84 -11.39 -15.26
C THR A 154 0.92 -10.42 -14.52
N GLN A 155 1.38 -9.82 -13.42
CA GLN A 155 0.63 -8.81 -12.68
C GLN A 155 1.53 -7.61 -12.41
N ILE A 156 1.26 -6.53 -13.14
CA ILE A 156 2.09 -5.33 -13.17
C ILE A 156 1.20 -4.12 -12.90
N VAL A 157 1.73 -3.13 -12.19
CA VAL A 157 1.06 -1.84 -12.02
C VAL A 157 1.84 -0.81 -12.82
N VAL A 158 1.12 0.00 -13.59
CA VAL A 158 1.66 1.18 -14.27
C VAL A 158 1.17 2.44 -13.55
N SER A 159 1.97 3.49 -13.58
CA SER A 159 1.64 4.79 -12.97
C SER A 159 2.18 5.94 -13.81
N GLY A 160 1.48 7.06 -13.81
CA GLY A 160 1.85 8.21 -14.63
C GLY A 160 0.79 9.31 -14.65
N ALA A 161 0.88 10.21 -15.63
CA ALA A 161 -0.05 11.32 -15.80
C ALA A 161 -1.52 10.83 -15.84
N GLN A 162 -2.40 11.54 -15.14
CA GLN A 162 -3.78 11.12 -14.89
C GLN A 162 -4.57 10.89 -16.19
N GLU A 163 -4.34 11.71 -17.20
CA GLU A 163 -4.98 11.64 -18.51
C GLU A 163 -4.51 10.44 -19.34
N MET A 164 -3.28 9.95 -19.10
CA MET A 164 -2.69 8.86 -19.87
C MET A 164 -3.18 7.50 -19.38
N ILE A 165 -3.44 7.34 -18.09
CA ILE A 165 -3.83 6.04 -17.51
C ILE A 165 -5.14 5.49 -18.12
N PRO A 166 -6.22 6.27 -18.30
CA PRO A 166 -7.41 5.80 -19.00
C PRO A 166 -7.16 5.56 -20.49
N ALA A 167 -6.35 6.40 -21.15
CA ALA A 167 -6.09 6.32 -22.59
C ALA A 167 -5.34 5.04 -22.99
N LEU A 168 -4.53 4.47 -22.08
CA LEU A 168 -3.79 3.23 -22.31
C LEU A 168 -4.66 1.95 -22.27
N GLN A 169 -5.88 2.03 -21.76
CA GLN A 169 -6.70 0.84 -21.52
C GLN A 169 -6.90 -0.02 -22.77
N ASP A 170 -7.21 0.60 -23.90
CA ASP A 170 -7.53 -0.14 -25.12
C ASP A 170 -6.27 -0.73 -25.75
N ALA A 171 -5.14 -0.01 -25.74
CA ALA A 171 -3.84 -0.53 -26.16
C ALA A 171 -3.43 -1.78 -25.35
N PHE A 172 -3.62 -1.77 -24.03
CA PHE A 172 -3.35 -2.93 -23.20
C PHE A 172 -4.27 -4.12 -23.50
N LYS A 173 -5.56 -3.87 -23.76
CA LYS A 173 -6.51 -4.93 -24.14
C LYS A 173 -6.15 -5.55 -25.48
N GLU A 174 -5.81 -4.72 -26.48
CA GLU A 174 -5.37 -5.17 -27.81
C GLU A 174 -4.07 -6.00 -27.73
N ALA A 175 -3.16 -5.63 -26.83
CA ALA A 175 -1.94 -6.40 -26.55
C ALA A 175 -2.19 -7.73 -25.79
N GLY A 176 -3.44 -8.01 -25.39
CA GLY A 176 -3.83 -9.27 -24.76
C GLY A 176 -3.95 -9.23 -23.24
N ALA A 177 -4.01 -8.05 -22.61
CA ALA A 177 -4.28 -7.96 -21.18
C ALA A 177 -5.66 -8.57 -20.85
N LYS A 178 -5.68 -9.50 -19.90
CA LYS A 178 -6.92 -10.11 -19.39
C LYS A 178 -7.77 -9.08 -18.66
N ARG A 179 -7.12 -8.19 -17.90
CA ARG A 179 -7.77 -7.08 -17.19
C ARG A 179 -6.85 -5.87 -17.16
N TYR A 180 -7.46 -4.71 -17.28
CA TYR A 180 -6.87 -3.40 -17.02
C TYR A 180 -7.76 -2.69 -16.01
N ILE A 181 -7.23 -2.34 -14.84
CA ILE A 181 -8.03 -1.85 -13.71
C ILE A 181 -7.43 -0.53 -13.23
N PRO A 182 -8.04 0.62 -13.58
CA PRO A 182 -7.69 1.89 -12.98
C PRO A 182 -7.86 1.83 -11.46
N LEU A 183 -6.83 2.26 -10.72
CA LEU A 183 -6.82 2.26 -9.27
C LEU A 183 -7.37 3.58 -8.74
N LYS A 184 -8.11 3.52 -7.62
CA LYS A 184 -8.64 4.70 -6.93
C LYS A 184 -7.54 5.37 -6.11
N VAL A 185 -6.65 6.10 -6.78
CA VAL A 185 -5.54 6.85 -6.18
C VAL A 185 -5.44 8.25 -6.79
N SER A 186 -4.87 9.20 -6.06
CA SER A 186 -4.75 10.60 -6.50
C SER A 186 -3.42 10.96 -7.16
N GLY A 187 -2.43 10.06 -7.07
CA GLY A 187 -1.07 10.29 -7.53
C GLY A 187 -0.50 9.09 -8.28
N ALA A 188 0.56 9.36 -9.05
CA ALA A 188 1.32 8.37 -9.78
C ALA A 188 2.41 7.76 -8.90
N PHE A 189 2.01 6.98 -7.90
CA PHE A 189 2.96 6.43 -6.93
C PHE A 189 3.99 5.51 -7.58
N HIS A 190 5.24 5.57 -7.10
CA HIS A 190 6.38 4.84 -7.67
C HIS A 190 6.68 5.24 -9.13
N SER A 191 6.60 6.54 -9.42
CA SER A 191 7.02 7.14 -10.70
C SER A 191 7.86 8.39 -10.46
N PRO A 192 8.49 8.96 -11.50
CA PRO A 192 9.18 10.26 -11.41
C PRO A 192 8.30 11.46 -11.00
N LEU A 193 6.98 11.29 -10.92
CA LEU A 193 6.05 12.33 -10.46
C LEU A 193 5.89 12.39 -8.93
N MET A 194 6.66 11.58 -8.19
CA MET A 194 6.68 11.50 -6.71
C MET A 194 7.90 12.17 -6.10
#